data_AF-A0A0F9EGE9-F1
#
_entry.id   AF-A0A0F9EGE9-F1
#
_cell.length_a   1.000
_cell.length_b   1.000
_cell.length_c   1.000
_cell.angle_alpha   90.00
_cell.angle_beta   90.00
_cell.angle_gamma   90.00
#
_symmetry.space_group_name_H-M   'P 1'
#
loop_
_entity.id
_entity.type
_entity.pdbx_description
1 polymer ?
#
loop_
_entity_poly.entity_id
_entity_poly.type
_entity_poly.pdbx_seq_one_letter_code
_entity_poly.pdbx_strand_id
1 'polypeptide(L)'
;MAHVSDAIQSAGAVDGFEEAKPVEDPFAPEHEKFITKRITNRFMVSRQNRWRFEREWIYLLLMASGNQWVVWNRGRRAYRAKKVPKWHPQPVTNKFTPLGETNVASILQQSPNVQWYPLSKEPADIESADAANRINRLIEVETERRRQAHVRARWQVFTGEAFVESFWDNDIKHGTEFQQWERCQGCHSILPPGDIADAGHAGYIVRCVALKRLEVRNLLRQDAVALLDLFGGLVDYGVALIGAVHP
;
A
#
# COMPACT_ATOMS: atom_id res chain seq x y z
N MET A 1 26.61 -32.72 51.03
CA MET A 1 26.97 -31.83 49.91
C MET A 1 27.32 -32.68 48.69
N ALA A 2 26.30 -33.27 48.08
CA ALA A 2 26.36 -34.00 46.81
C ALA A 2 24.96 -33.96 46.20
N HIS A 3 24.89 -33.88 44.87
CA HIS A 3 23.69 -33.96 44.02
C HIS A 3 22.84 -32.68 43.85
N VAL A 4 23.36 -31.75 43.05
CA VAL A 4 22.51 -30.82 42.24
C VAL A 4 22.96 -30.78 40.76
N SER A 5 24.05 -31.45 40.36
CA SER A 5 24.54 -31.40 38.97
C SER A 5 23.86 -32.34 37.97
N ASP A 6 23.05 -33.30 38.45
CA ASP A 6 22.56 -34.39 37.58
C ASP A 6 21.16 -34.14 37.00
N ALA A 7 20.54 -32.99 37.27
CA ALA A 7 19.18 -32.68 36.82
C ALA A 7 19.10 -31.91 35.48
N ILE A 8 20.23 -31.61 34.82
CA ILE A 8 20.25 -30.84 33.55
C ILE A 8 20.44 -31.75 32.31
N GLN A 9 20.54 -33.07 32.48
CA GLN A 9 20.79 -34.01 31.36
C GLN A 9 19.55 -34.67 30.74
N SER A 10 18.33 -34.21 31.01
CA SER A 10 17.12 -34.77 30.38
C SER A 10 16.21 -33.75 29.69
N ALA A 11 16.77 -32.64 29.21
CA ALA A 11 16.10 -31.86 28.18
C ALA A 11 16.18 -32.66 26.88
N GLY A 12 15.12 -33.43 26.61
CA GLY A 12 14.99 -34.24 25.41
C GLY A 12 15.29 -33.41 24.18
N ALA A 13 16.17 -33.94 23.32
CA ALA A 13 16.33 -33.46 21.96
C ALA A 13 14.94 -33.35 21.35
N VAL A 14 14.50 -32.12 21.08
CA VAL A 14 13.31 -31.87 20.28
C VAL A 14 13.72 -32.13 18.83
N ASP A 15 13.90 -33.41 18.51
CA ASP A 15 14.12 -33.91 17.15
C ASP A 15 12.82 -33.68 16.38
N GLY A 16 12.70 -32.50 15.78
CA GLY A 16 11.49 -32.14 15.06
C GLY A 16 11.43 -30.73 14.51
N PHE A 17 12.56 -30.03 14.32
CA PHE A 17 12.58 -28.95 13.34
C PHE A 17 12.44 -29.60 11.97
N GLU A 18 11.20 -29.76 11.53
CA GLU A 18 10.84 -30.15 10.17
C GLU A 18 11.63 -29.24 9.23
N GLU A 19 12.62 -29.81 8.55
CA GLU A 19 13.57 -29.09 7.71
C GLU A 19 12.76 -28.19 6.78
N ALA A 20 12.84 -26.87 7.03
CA ALA A 20 11.99 -25.90 6.35
C ALA A 20 12.19 -26.12 4.86
N LYS A 21 11.12 -26.57 4.18
CA LYS A 21 11.18 -26.86 2.75
C LYS A 21 11.92 -25.70 2.08
N PRO A 22 12.92 -25.97 1.22
CA PRO A 22 13.66 -24.90 0.58
C PRO A 22 12.64 -23.96 -0.03
N VAL A 23 12.68 -22.70 0.42
CA VAL A 23 11.74 -21.68 -0.04
C VAL A 23 11.97 -21.56 -1.54
N GLU A 24 11.06 -22.13 -2.33
CA GLU A 24 11.09 -21.99 -3.78
C GLU A 24 11.18 -20.50 -4.08
N ASP A 25 12.17 -20.12 -4.90
CA ASP A 25 12.40 -18.73 -5.26
C ASP A 25 11.07 -18.14 -5.79
N PRO A 26 10.44 -17.20 -5.05
CA PRO A 26 9.15 -16.66 -5.44
C PRO A 26 9.22 -15.89 -6.77
N PHE A 27 10.44 -15.61 -7.27
CA PHE A 27 10.71 -14.93 -8.52
C PHE A 27 11.15 -15.85 -9.65
N ALA A 28 11.03 -17.17 -9.49
CA ALA A 28 11.24 -18.09 -10.61
C ALA A 28 10.30 -17.76 -11.79
N PRO A 29 10.75 -17.87 -13.05
CA PRO A 29 10.01 -17.39 -14.23
C PRO A 29 8.65 -18.09 -14.44
N GLU A 30 8.45 -19.26 -13.83
CA GLU A 30 7.16 -19.95 -13.83
C GLU A 30 6.14 -19.27 -12.90
N HIS A 31 6.59 -18.81 -11.73
CA HIS A 31 5.76 -18.06 -10.77
C HIS A 31 5.41 -16.67 -11.33
N GLU A 32 6.31 -16.03 -12.07
CA GLU A 32 6.03 -14.75 -12.75
C GLU A 32 4.83 -14.87 -13.70
N LYS A 33 4.77 -15.94 -14.50
CA LYS A 33 3.63 -16.20 -15.41
C LYS A 33 2.33 -16.40 -14.64
N PHE A 34 2.39 -17.13 -13.52
CA PHE A 34 1.22 -17.35 -12.67
C PHE A 34 0.72 -16.05 -12.03
N ILE A 35 1.63 -15.24 -11.47
CA ILE A 35 1.33 -13.94 -10.86
C ILE A 35 0.73 -13.00 -11.92
N THR A 36 1.37 -12.88 -13.08
CA THR A 36 0.90 -12.04 -14.19
C THR A 36 -0.49 -12.46 -14.66
N LYS A 37 -0.73 -13.76 -14.82
CA LYS A 37 -2.05 -14.30 -15.19
C LYS A 37 -3.11 -13.97 -14.13
N ARG A 38 -2.78 -14.14 -12.85
CA ARG A 38 -3.67 -13.82 -11.73
C ARG A 38 -4.02 -12.33 -11.70
N ILE A 39 -3.03 -11.45 -11.84
CA ILE A 39 -3.22 -9.99 -11.88
C ILE A 39 -4.09 -9.61 -13.09
N THR A 40 -3.78 -10.13 -14.27
CA THR A 40 -4.54 -9.85 -15.50
C THR A 40 -5.99 -10.29 -15.37
N ASN A 41 -6.25 -11.49 -14.83
CA ASN A 41 -7.61 -11.97 -14.60
C ASN A 41 -8.39 -11.07 -13.63
N ARG A 42 -7.76 -10.70 -12.50
CA ARG A 42 -8.37 -9.78 -11.53
C ARG A 42 -8.64 -8.41 -12.13
N PHE A 43 -7.72 -7.89 -12.94
CA PHE A 43 -7.88 -6.64 -13.65
C PHE A 43 -9.06 -6.68 -14.61
N MET A 44 -9.21 -7.77 -15.39
CA MET A 44 -10.33 -7.92 -16.32
C MET A 44 -11.68 -7.99 -15.61
N VAL A 45 -11.79 -8.76 -14.54
CA VAL A 45 -13.01 -8.83 -13.71
C VAL A 45 -13.33 -7.47 -13.09
N SER A 46 -12.33 -6.79 -12.54
CA SER A 46 -12.45 -5.46 -11.94
C SER A 46 -12.92 -4.44 -12.97
N ARG A 47 -12.31 -4.41 -14.16
CA ARG A 47 -12.71 -3.55 -15.28
C ARG A 47 -14.16 -3.78 -15.70
N GLN A 48 -14.61 -5.04 -15.69
CA GLN A 48 -15.99 -5.38 -16.05
C GLN A 48 -17.02 -5.03 -14.96
N ASN A 49 -16.62 -4.94 -13.69
CA ASN A 49 -17.52 -4.55 -12.61
C ASN A 49 -17.50 -3.04 -12.33
N ARG A 50 -16.40 -2.37 -12.68
CA ARG A 50 -16.16 -0.94 -12.45
C ARG A 50 -17.30 -0.03 -12.92
N TRP A 51 -17.91 -0.31 -14.08
CA TRP A 51 -18.98 0.54 -14.64
C TRP A 51 -20.20 0.69 -13.71
N ARG A 52 -20.43 -0.26 -12.80
CA ARG A 52 -21.54 -0.21 -11.85
C ARG A 52 -21.34 0.94 -10.86
N PHE A 53 -20.12 1.08 -10.35
CA PHE A 53 -19.75 2.04 -9.32
C PHE A 53 -19.32 3.40 -9.88
N GLU A 54 -18.70 3.44 -11.07
CA GLU A 54 -18.21 4.68 -11.69
C GLU A 54 -19.26 5.77 -11.76
N ARG A 55 -20.51 5.39 -12.07
CA ARG A 55 -21.61 6.34 -12.12
C ARG A 55 -21.84 6.99 -10.76
N GLU A 56 -21.91 6.21 -9.69
CA GLU A 56 -22.07 6.76 -8.34
C GLU A 56 -20.84 7.57 -7.91
N TRP A 57 -19.63 7.11 -8.18
CA TRP A 57 -18.40 7.84 -7.83
C TRP A 57 -18.32 9.20 -8.52
N ILE A 58 -18.53 9.26 -9.84
CA ILE A 58 -18.51 10.53 -10.58
C ILE A 58 -19.59 11.47 -10.04
N TYR A 59 -20.77 10.95 -9.71
CA TYR A 59 -21.83 11.75 -9.11
C TYR A 59 -21.40 12.38 -7.78
N LEU A 60 -20.83 11.58 -6.87
CA LEU A 60 -20.38 12.04 -5.56
C LEU A 60 -19.26 13.09 -5.69
N LEU A 61 -18.33 12.90 -6.62
CA LEU A 61 -17.28 13.89 -6.94
C LEU A 61 -17.87 15.19 -7.51
N LEU A 62 -18.88 15.10 -8.38
CA LEU A 62 -19.59 16.28 -8.88
C LEU A 62 -20.31 17.03 -7.76
N MET A 63 -20.95 16.31 -6.82
CA MET A 63 -21.56 16.94 -5.65
C MET A 63 -20.53 17.62 -4.75
N ALA A 64 -19.37 16.98 -4.51
CA ALA A 64 -18.27 17.55 -3.73
C ALA A 64 -17.65 18.80 -4.37
N SER A 65 -17.56 18.84 -5.71
CA SER A 65 -17.10 20.03 -6.43
C SER A 65 -18.14 21.16 -6.51
N GLY A 66 -19.36 20.95 -5.98
CA GLY A 66 -20.45 21.92 -6.05
C GLY A 66 -21.27 21.86 -7.34
N ASN A 67 -20.97 20.93 -8.25
CA ASN A 67 -21.74 20.69 -9.47
C ASN A 67 -23.01 19.86 -9.17
N GLN A 68 -23.96 20.48 -8.48
CA GLN A 68 -25.18 19.79 -8.00
C GLN A 68 -26.26 19.62 -9.09
N TRP A 69 -26.24 20.47 -10.11
CA TRP A 69 -27.27 20.52 -11.15
C TRP A 69 -26.91 19.63 -12.34
N VAL A 70 -26.74 18.33 -12.11
CA VAL A 70 -26.33 17.36 -13.13
C VAL A 70 -27.39 16.28 -13.37
N VAL A 71 -27.47 15.79 -14.60
CA VAL A 71 -28.34 14.69 -15.02
C VAL A 71 -27.52 13.65 -15.77
N TRP A 72 -27.77 12.37 -15.47
CA TRP A 72 -27.13 11.27 -16.18
C TRP A 72 -27.67 11.14 -17.61
N ASN A 73 -26.78 11.23 -18.60
CA ASN A 73 -27.12 10.95 -19.98
C ASN A 73 -26.80 9.48 -20.31
N ARG A 74 -27.84 8.66 -20.50
CA ARG A 74 -27.68 7.23 -20.82
C ARG A 74 -26.94 6.97 -22.14
N GLY A 75 -27.16 7.81 -23.16
CA GLY A 75 -26.55 7.63 -24.48
C GLY A 75 -25.04 7.92 -24.49
N ARG A 76 -24.60 8.96 -23.77
CA ARG A 76 -23.18 9.32 -23.66
C ARG A 76 -22.47 8.69 -22.46
N ARG A 77 -23.20 7.95 -21.62
CA ARG A 77 -22.73 7.36 -20.34
C ARG A 77 -21.93 8.37 -19.50
N ALA A 78 -22.45 9.59 -19.39
CA ALA A 78 -21.79 10.68 -18.68
C ALA A 78 -22.81 11.62 -18.04
N TYR A 79 -22.43 12.24 -16.93
CA TYR A 79 -23.18 13.35 -16.34
C TYR A 79 -23.08 14.59 -17.21
N ARG A 80 -24.16 15.36 -17.25
CA ARG A 80 -24.24 16.66 -17.95
C ARG A 80 -24.94 17.66 -17.07
N ALA A 81 -24.62 18.94 -17.25
CA ALA A 81 -25.40 20.00 -16.66
C ALA A 81 -26.89 19.85 -17.06
N LYS A 82 -27.78 19.95 -16.08
CA LYS A 82 -29.21 19.96 -16.29
C LYS A 82 -29.56 21.20 -17.11
N LYS A 83 -30.20 21.00 -18.27
CA LYS A 83 -30.73 22.12 -19.05
C LYS A 83 -31.90 22.72 -18.29
N VAL A 84 -31.68 23.88 -17.69
CA VAL A 84 -32.74 24.70 -17.09
C VAL A 84 -32.89 25.99 -17.91
N PRO A 85 -34.09 26.59 -17.98
CA PRO A 85 -34.26 27.90 -18.56
C PRO A 85 -33.39 28.94 -17.84
N LYS A 86 -32.87 29.93 -18.58
CA LYS A 86 -31.94 30.96 -18.03
C LYS A 86 -32.54 31.76 -16.86
N TRP A 87 -33.86 31.90 -16.82
CA TRP A 87 -34.55 32.64 -15.75
C TRP A 87 -34.66 31.84 -14.44
N HIS A 88 -34.39 30.53 -14.45
CA HIS A 88 -34.50 29.69 -13.27
C HIS A 88 -33.21 29.79 -12.42
N PRO A 89 -33.29 30.28 -11.18
CA PRO A 89 -32.11 30.33 -10.32
C PRO A 89 -31.64 28.91 -9.97
N GLN A 90 -30.32 28.72 -9.93
CA GLN A 90 -29.69 27.46 -9.56
C GLN A 90 -28.88 27.65 -8.27
N PRO A 91 -29.54 27.80 -7.11
CA PRO A 91 -28.81 27.90 -5.85
C PRO A 91 -28.01 26.61 -5.63
N VAL A 92 -26.76 26.77 -5.21
CA VAL A 92 -25.88 25.66 -4.80
C VAL A 92 -25.52 25.92 -3.34
N THR A 93 -26.03 25.10 -2.44
CA THR A 93 -25.60 25.10 -1.03
C THR A 93 -24.83 23.81 -0.80
N ASN A 94 -23.49 23.88 -0.91
CA ASN A 94 -22.66 22.70 -0.77
C ASN A 94 -22.41 22.36 0.70
N LYS A 95 -23.33 21.59 1.28
CA LYS A 95 -23.16 20.99 2.62
C LYS A 95 -22.33 19.69 2.60
N PHE A 96 -22.11 19.13 1.41
CA PHE A 96 -21.46 17.84 1.25
C PHE A 96 -19.96 17.92 1.54
N THR A 97 -19.27 18.92 0.99
CA THR A 97 -17.83 19.13 1.23
C THR A 97 -17.47 19.37 2.69
N PRO A 98 -18.09 20.31 3.44
CA PRO A 98 -17.70 20.53 4.83
C PRO A 98 -17.97 19.31 5.73
N LEU A 99 -19.05 18.57 5.47
CA LEU A 99 -19.32 17.32 6.16
C LEU A 99 -18.28 16.24 5.81
N GLY A 100 -17.92 16.14 4.53
CA GLY A 100 -16.88 15.24 4.05
C GLY A 100 -15.53 15.53 4.71
N GLU A 101 -15.09 16.79 4.75
CA GLU A 101 -13.83 17.17 5.40
C GLU A 101 -13.85 16.88 6.91
N THR A 102 -15.00 17.03 7.58
CA THR A 102 -15.15 16.64 8.99
C THR A 102 -14.93 15.14 9.18
N ASN A 103 -15.50 14.31 8.30
CA ASN A 103 -15.29 12.86 8.32
C ASN A 103 -13.86 12.47 7.98
N VAL A 104 -13.23 13.16 7.01
CA VAL A 104 -11.81 12.97 6.67
C VAL A 104 -10.93 13.25 7.89
N ALA A 105 -11.18 14.35 8.59
CA ALA A 105 -10.46 14.68 9.81
C ALA A 105 -10.63 13.60 10.90
N SER A 106 -11.86 13.09 11.08
CA SER A 106 -12.15 11.99 12.02
C SER A 106 -11.38 10.71 11.69
N ILE A 107 -11.36 10.29 10.42
CA ILE A 107 -10.61 9.10 9.99
C ILE A 107 -9.10 9.29 10.19
N LEU A 108 -8.58 10.49 9.91
CA LEU A 108 -7.16 10.78 10.09
C LEU A 108 -6.74 10.78 11.56
N GLN A 109 -7.60 11.22 12.47
CA GLN A 109 -7.37 11.13 13.91
C GLN A 109 -7.30 9.68 14.40
N GLN A 110 -8.04 8.77 13.76
CA GLN A 110 -8.09 7.35 14.12
C GLN A 110 -7.00 6.51 13.46
N SER A 111 -6.06 7.11 12.71
CA SER A 111 -5.09 6.37 11.90
C SER A 111 -4.32 5.33 12.74
N PRO A 112 -4.55 4.02 12.52
CA PRO A 112 -3.96 3.00 13.36
C PRO A 112 -2.47 2.91 13.09
N ASN A 113 -1.67 2.85 14.16
CA ASN A 113 -0.25 2.54 14.03
C ASN A 113 -0.09 1.03 13.81
N VAL A 114 0.49 0.64 12.67
CA VAL A 114 0.77 -0.77 12.38
C VAL A 114 1.99 -1.18 13.18
N GLN A 115 1.81 -2.11 14.11
CA GLN A 115 2.89 -2.67 14.93
C GLN A 115 2.87 -4.19 14.81
N TRP A 116 4.05 -4.77 14.70
CA TRP A 116 4.28 -6.20 14.72
C TRP A 116 4.43 -6.65 16.17
N TYR A 117 3.69 -7.69 16.53
CA TYR A 117 3.73 -8.29 17.85
C TYR A 117 4.41 -9.66 17.79
N PRO A 118 5.23 -10.02 18.79
CA PRO A 118 5.86 -11.33 18.84
C PRO A 118 4.81 -12.42 19.05
N LEU A 119 5.02 -13.58 18.43
CA LEU A 119 4.11 -14.72 18.55
C LEU A 119 4.20 -15.36 19.94
N SER A 120 5.43 -15.50 20.47
CA SER A 120 5.70 -16.09 21.77
C SER A 120 6.56 -15.17 22.66
N LYS A 121 6.92 -15.65 23.86
CA LYS A 121 7.83 -14.96 24.80
C LYS A 121 9.29 -15.36 24.60
N GLU A 122 9.60 -16.16 23.58
CA GLU A 122 10.97 -16.52 23.27
C GLU A 122 11.76 -15.29 22.83
N PRO A 123 13.04 -15.16 23.24
CA PRO A 123 13.83 -13.97 22.93
C PRO A 123 13.97 -13.74 21.42
N ALA A 124 14.08 -14.80 20.62
CA ALA A 124 14.17 -14.71 19.16
C ALA A 124 12.92 -14.08 18.51
N ASP A 125 11.73 -14.43 19.00
CA ASP A 125 10.47 -13.86 18.49
C ASP A 125 10.32 -12.38 18.85
N ILE A 126 10.77 -12.00 20.05
CA ILE A 126 10.78 -10.61 20.52
C ILE A 126 11.71 -9.77 19.64
N GLU A 127 12.93 -10.24 19.43
CA GLU A 127 13.92 -9.55 18.58
C GLU A 127 13.43 -9.43 17.13
N SER A 128 12.79 -10.47 16.59
CA SER A 128 12.21 -10.47 15.24
C SER A 128 11.09 -9.45 15.08
N ALA A 129 10.18 -9.37 16.07
CA ALA A 129 9.11 -8.37 16.07
C ALA A 129 9.66 -6.94 16.16
N ASP A 130 10.70 -6.73 16.98
CA ASP A 130 11.37 -5.44 17.08
C ASP A 130 12.07 -5.03 15.77
N ALA A 131 12.75 -5.97 15.11
CA ALA A 131 13.34 -5.74 13.79
C ALA A 131 12.28 -5.39 12.74
N ALA A 132 11.17 -6.14 12.68
CA ALA A 132 10.06 -5.86 11.78
C ALA A 132 9.43 -4.48 12.03
N ASN A 133 9.32 -4.06 13.30
CA ASN A 133 8.85 -2.72 13.65
C ASN A 133 9.81 -1.61 13.18
N ARG A 134 11.13 -1.83 13.20
CA ARG A 134 12.11 -0.88 12.65
C ARG A 134 11.98 -0.77 11.13
N ILE A 135 11.86 -1.91 10.43
CA ILE A 135 11.66 -1.96 8.97
C ILE A 135 10.35 -1.25 8.59
N ASN A 136 9.25 -1.49 9.32
CA ASN A 136 7.98 -0.84 9.00
C ASN A 136 8.04 0.69 9.13
N ARG A 137 8.81 1.22 10.09
CA ARG A 137 9.04 2.67 10.21
C ARG A 137 9.79 3.22 9.01
N LEU A 138 10.82 2.50 8.54
CA LEU A 138 11.55 2.87 7.33
C LEU A 138 10.60 2.93 6.12
N ILE A 139 9.81 1.86 5.91
CA ILE A 139 8.81 1.82 4.84
C ILE A 139 7.81 2.96 4.97
N GLU A 140 7.36 3.31 6.19
CA GLU A 140 6.42 4.44 6.41
C GLU A 140 7.00 5.77 5.91
N VAL A 141 8.29 6.01 6.16
CA VAL A 141 9.01 7.21 5.73
C VAL A 141 9.21 7.20 4.22
N GLU A 142 9.76 6.12 3.66
CA GLU A 142 10.04 6.00 2.22
C GLU A 142 8.77 6.12 1.36
N THR A 143 7.67 5.51 1.81
CA THR A 143 6.39 5.54 1.08
C THR A 143 5.58 6.82 1.31
N GLU A 144 6.06 7.76 2.14
CA GLU A 144 5.31 8.93 2.60
C GLU A 144 3.89 8.57 3.07
N ARG A 145 3.73 7.45 3.78
CA ARG A 145 2.42 6.85 4.10
C ARG A 145 1.46 7.82 4.77
N ARG A 146 1.98 8.72 5.62
CA ARG A 146 1.20 9.78 6.28
C ARG A 146 0.60 10.79 5.30
N ARG A 147 1.36 11.16 4.27
CA ARG A 147 0.88 12.05 3.22
C ARG A 147 -0.19 11.38 2.39
N GLN A 148 0.02 10.11 2.04
CA GLN A 148 -0.97 9.30 1.33
C GLN A 148 -2.24 9.06 2.16
N ALA A 149 -2.15 9.08 3.50
CA ALA A 149 -3.32 8.89 4.37
C ALA A 149 -4.40 9.96 4.14
N HIS A 150 -4.02 11.23 3.93
CA HIS A 150 -4.97 12.31 3.61
C HIS A 150 -5.72 12.05 2.30
N VAL A 151 -4.97 11.67 1.27
CA VAL A 151 -5.51 11.30 -0.05
C VAL A 151 -6.49 10.14 0.07
N ARG A 152 -6.05 9.06 0.73
CA ARG A 152 -6.84 7.86 0.92
C ARG A 152 -8.11 8.12 1.71
N ALA A 153 -8.02 8.90 2.79
CA ALA A 153 -9.17 9.27 3.60
C ALA A 153 -10.20 10.06 2.78
N ARG A 154 -9.77 10.98 1.92
CA ARG A 154 -10.68 11.72 1.03
C ARG A 154 -11.41 10.79 0.06
N TRP A 155 -10.67 9.91 -0.62
CA TRP A 155 -11.30 8.91 -1.48
C TRP A 155 -12.27 8.03 -0.68
N GLN A 156 -11.85 7.48 0.44
CA GLN A 156 -12.69 6.64 1.29
C GLN A 156 -14.00 7.34 1.71
N VAL A 157 -13.95 8.62 2.08
CA VAL A 157 -15.15 9.37 2.50
C VAL A 157 -16.06 9.69 1.33
N PHE A 158 -15.51 10.09 0.18
CA PHE A 158 -16.32 10.56 -0.95
C PHE A 158 -16.80 9.45 -1.87
N THR A 159 -16.01 8.40 -2.08
CA THR A 159 -16.36 7.27 -2.97
C THR A 159 -16.72 6.00 -2.20
N GLY A 160 -16.52 5.98 -0.89
CA GLY A 160 -16.77 4.81 -0.03
C GLY A 160 -15.65 3.76 -0.07
N GLU A 161 -14.69 3.92 -0.97
CA GLU A 161 -13.62 2.96 -1.20
C GLU A 161 -12.33 3.69 -1.58
N ALA A 162 -11.21 3.22 -1.03
CA ALA A 162 -9.87 3.62 -1.41
C ALA A 162 -8.91 2.43 -1.29
N PHE A 163 -8.19 2.13 -2.36
CA PHE A 163 -7.22 1.04 -2.40
C PHE A 163 -5.80 1.60 -2.41
N VAL A 164 -4.91 0.96 -1.67
CA VAL A 164 -3.47 1.22 -1.73
C VAL A 164 -2.82 -0.03 -2.25
N GLU A 165 -2.20 0.09 -3.42
CA GLU A 165 -1.37 -0.98 -3.98
C GLU A 165 0.08 -0.69 -3.61
N SER A 166 0.69 -1.62 -2.87
CA SER A 166 2.11 -1.58 -2.60
C SER A 166 2.82 -2.32 -3.74
N PHE A 167 3.80 -1.66 -4.34
CA PHE A 167 4.67 -2.28 -5.34
C PHE A 167 6.11 -2.03 -4.93
N TRP A 168 6.99 -2.95 -5.33
CA TRP A 168 8.42 -2.81 -5.12
C TRP A 168 9.00 -1.99 -6.26
N ASP A 169 9.65 -0.87 -5.93
CA ASP A 169 10.42 -0.08 -6.90
C ASP A 169 11.90 -0.47 -6.81
N ASN A 170 12.44 -0.96 -7.91
CA ASN A 170 13.85 -1.35 -8.03
C ASN A 170 14.75 -0.18 -8.46
N ASP A 171 14.23 1.05 -8.57
CA ASP A 171 15.06 2.19 -8.91
C ASP A 171 16.08 2.47 -7.80
N ILE A 172 17.36 2.45 -8.17
CA ILE A 172 18.51 2.73 -7.30
C ILE A 172 18.35 4.08 -6.59
N LYS A 173 17.64 5.03 -7.22
CA LYS A 173 17.36 6.36 -6.66
C LYS A 173 16.49 6.35 -5.41
N HIS A 174 15.63 5.34 -5.26
CA HIS A 174 14.59 5.31 -4.23
C HIS A 174 14.81 4.21 -3.19
N GLY A 175 15.81 3.33 -3.38
CA GLY A 175 16.01 2.13 -2.54
C GLY A 175 17.36 2.03 -1.83
N THR A 176 18.10 3.13 -1.65
CA THR A 176 19.36 3.09 -0.89
C THR A 176 19.40 4.18 0.18
N GLU A 177 19.02 3.83 1.41
CA GLU A 177 19.37 4.63 2.58
C GLU A 177 20.69 4.12 3.16
N PHE A 178 21.56 5.04 3.59
CA PHE A 178 22.79 4.68 4.27
C PHE A 178 22.46 4.19 5.67
N GLN A 179 22.52 2.88 5.88
CA GLN A 179 22.46 2.32 7.22
C GLN A 179 23.74 2.73 7.96
N GLN A 180 23.59 3.50 9.03
CA GLN A 180 24.71 3.83 9.91
C GLN A 180 25.28 2.56 10.51
N TRP A 181 26.59 2.57 10.75
CA TRP A 181 27.29 1.38 11.20
C TRP A 181 26.77 0.99 12.58
N GLU A 182 26.35 -0.27 12.73
CA GLU A 182 25.89 -0.75 14.03
C GLU A 182 27.10 -1.09 14.89
N ARG A 183 27.11 -0.56 16.12
CA ARG A 183 28.14 -0.85 17.10
C ARG A 183 27.72 -2.06 17.92
N CYS A 184 28.50 -3.12 17.90
CA CYS A 184 28.26 -4.29 18.74
C CYS A 184 28.18 -3.86 20.22
N GLN A 185 27.10 -4.23 20.93
CA GLN A 185 26.95 -3.84 22.34
C GLN A 185 27.92 -4.55 23.29
N GLY A 186 28.44 -5.72 22.91
CA GLY A 186 29.40 -6.48 23.71
C GLY A 186 30.84 -6.01 23.52
N CYS A 187 31.36 -6.09 22.29
CA CYS A 187 32.77 -5.82 22.00
C CYS A 187 33.04 -4.41 21.45
N HIS A 188 32.00 -3.60 21.25
CA HIS A 188 32.09 -2.22 20.75
C HIS A 188 32.72 -2.04 19.38
N SER A 189 32.98 -3.13 18.64
CA SER A 189 33.41 -3.07 17.25
C SER A 189 32.32 -2.44 16.40
N ILE A 190 32.76 -1.62 15.45
CA ILE A 190 31.88 -0.97 14.49
C ILE A 190 31.94 -1.82 13.22
N LEU A 191 30.83 -2.46 12.86
CA LEU A 191 30.78 -3.35 11.70
C LEU A 191 30.29 -2.56 10.47
N PRO A 192 30.98 -2.65 9.32
CA PRO A 192 30.50 -2.03 8.10
C PRO A 192 29.22 -2.75 7.61
N PRO A 193 28.36 -2.09 6.82
CA PRO A 193 27.05 -2.62 6.39
C PRO A 193 27.06 -3.94 5.58
N GLY A 194 28.23 -4.51 5.26
CA GLY A 194 28.37 -5.81 4.60
C GLY A 194 28.72 -6.97 5.53
N ASP A 195 29.40 -6.71 6.65
CA ASP A 195 29.95 -7.77 7.51
C ASP A 195 28.91 -8.35 8.50
N ILE A 196 27.72 -7.74 8.56
CA ILE A 196 26.62 -8.17 9.44
C ILE A 196 25.88 -9.37 8.83
N ALA A 197 25.77 -9.45 7.50
CA ALA A 197 25.10 -10.57 6.82
C ALA A 197 25.87 -11.89 6.93
N ASP A 198 27.20 -11.80 7.02
CA ASP A 198 28.10 -12.96 7.03
C ASP A 198 28.35 -13.52 8.44
N ALA A 199 28.00 -12.78 9.51
CA ALA A 199 28.26 -13.19 10.90
C ALA A 199 27.26 -14.22 11.48
N GLY A 200 26.27 -14.66 10.70
CA GLY A 200 25.39 -15.78 11.03
C GLY A 200 23.91 -15.45 10.93
N HIS A 201 23.25 -16.08 9.93
CA HIS A 201 21.79 -16.18 9.71
C HIS A 201 21.11 -15.37 8.60
N ALA A 202 21.81 -14.74 7.65
CA ALA A 202 21.12 -14.17 6.48
C ALA A 202 21.91 -14.32 5.17
N GLY A 203 22.31 -15.55 4.85
CA GLY A 203 22.64 -15.88 3.47
C GLY A 203 21.34 -16.06 2.69
N TYR A 204 20.84 -15.02 2.02
CA TYR A 204 20.21 -15.12 0.69
C TYR A 204 19.71 -13.74 0.21
N ILE A 205 20.09 -13.42 -1.04
CA ILE A 205 19.54 -12.41 -1.96
C ILE A 205 20.11 -10.99 -1.83
N VAL A 206 21.16 -10.68 -2.63
CA VAL A 206 21.12 -9.63 -3.67
C VAL A 206 22.10 -10.01 -4.79
N ARG A 207 21.59 -10.52 -5.93
CA ARG A 207 22.36 -10.57 -7.20
C ARG A 207 21.49 -10.06 -8.36
N CYS A 208 21.93 -8.93 -8.89
CA CYS A 208 21.70 -8.26 -10.17
C CYS A 208 20.63 -8.75 -11.19
N VAL A 209 19.75 -7.79 -11.54
CA VAL A 209 19.53 -7.16 -12.86
C VAL A 209 18.70 -7.84 -13.98
N ALA A 210 17.79 -7.00 -14.50
CA ALA A 210 17.20 -6.86 -15.83
C ALA A 210 15.86 -7.56 -16.11
N LEU A 211 14.76 -6.80 -16.10
CA LEU A 211 13.58 -7.08 -16.91
C LEU A 211 12.85 -5.80 -17.35
N LYS A 212 12.28 -5.86 -18.56
CA LYS A 212 11.94 -4.74 -19.44
C LYS A 212 10.73 -3.91 -18.95
N ARG A 213 10.90 -2.59 -19.07
CA ARG A 213 9.91 -1.52 -18.87
C ARG A 213 8.76 -1.63 -19.87
N LEU A 214 7.52 -1.79 -19.38
CA LEU A 214 6.30 -1.70 -20.19
C LEU A 214 5.62 -0.35 -19.89
N GLU A 215 5.64 0.55 -20.86
CA GLU A 215 5.16 1.92 -20.72
C GLU A 215 3.62 2.02 -20.69
N VAL A 216 3.07 2.19 -19.49
CA VAL A 216 1.63 2.50 -19.25
C VAL A 216 1.45 4.02 -19.08
N ARG A 217 1.94 4.83 -20.03
CA ARG A 217 1.85 6.31 -19.94
C ARG A 217 0.82 6.97 -20.85
N ASN A 218 0.24 6.26 -21.82
CA ASN A 218 -0.57 6.91 -22.88
C ASN A 218 -2.09 6.75 -22.77
N LEU A 219 -2.62 5.97 -21.81
CA LEU A 219 -4.07 5.65 -21.78
C LEU A 219 -4.94 6.58 -20.91
N LEU A 220 -4.36 7.48 -20.11
CA LEU A 220 -5.11 8.26 -19.11
C LEU A 220 -5.34 9.75 -19.49
N ARG A 221 -4.91 10.17 -20.69
CA ARG A 221 -4.87 11.60 -21.06
C ARG A 221 -6.21 12.22 -21.50
N GLN A 222 -7.27 11.43 -21.74
CA GLN A 222 -8.47 11.97 -22.40
C GLN A 222 -9.58 12.42 -21.45
N ASP A 223 -9.58 12.04 -20.17
CA ASP A 223 -10.65 12.40 -19.21
C ASP A 223 -10.18 13.24 -18.00
N ALA A 224 -8.90 13.58 -17.89
CA ALA A 224 -8.28 14.13 -16.68
C ALA A 224 -8.45 15.66 -16.46
N VAL A 225 -8.88 16.42 -17.48
CA VAL A 225 -8.82 17.90 -17.45
C VAL A 225 -9.78 18.52 -16.43
N ALA A 226 -10.91 17.88 -16.11
CA ALA A 226 -11.84 18.38 -15.08
C ALA A 226 -11.49 17.91 -13.64
N LEU A 227 -10.67 16.85 -13.52
CA LEU A 227 -10.22 16.32 -12.22
C LEU A 227 -8.91 16.98 -11.75
N LEU A 228 -8.09 17.48 -12.69
CA LEU A 228 -6.83 18.18 -12.41
C LEU A 228 -7.02 19.48 -11.59
N ASP A 229 -8.11 20.22 -11.76
CA ASP A 229 -8.32 21.45 -10.97
C ASP A 229 -8.78 21.17 -9.53
N LEU A 230 -9.44 20.03 -9.27
CA LEU A 230 -9.87 19.64 -7.92
C LEU A 230 -8.79 18.81 -7.18
N PHE A 231 -7.92 18.14 -7.93
CA PHE A 231 -6.99 17.13 -7.45
C PHE A 231 -5.60 17.29 -8.06
N GLY A 232 -5.17 18.50 -8.40
CA GLY A 232 -3.93 18.78 -9.16
C GLY A 232 -2.64 18.20 -8.58
N GLY A 233 -2.63 17.82 -7.30
CA GLY A 233 -1.52 17.09 -6.69
C GLY A 233 -1.57 15.56 -6.85
N LEU A 234 -2.69 14.95 -7.24
CA LEU A 234 -2.90 13.50 -7.16
C LEU A 234 -2.41 12.70 -8.36
N VAL A 235 -2.34 13.32 -9.54
CA VAL A 235 -1.90 12.65 -10.77
C VAL A 235 -0.39 12.38 -10.75
N ASP A 236 0.38 13.21 -10.03
CA ASP A 236 1.84 13.06 -9.91
C ASP A 236 2.26 11.89 -8.99
N TYR A 237 1.34 11.31 -8.21
CA TYR A 237 1.64 10.24 -7.25
C TYR A 237 1.20 8.83 -7.70
N GLY A 238 0.86 8.63 -8.97
CA GLY A 238 0.60 7.29 -9.51
C GLY A 238 -0.63 6.57 -8.91
N VAL A 239 -1.54 7.30 -8.25
CA VAL A 239 -2.79 6.73 -7.71
C VAL A 239 -3.73 6.40 -8.86
N ALA A 240 -3.65 5.16 -9.35
CA ALA A 240 -4.58 4.63 -10.34
C ALA A 240 -5.88 4.21 -9.63
N LEU A 241 -7.04 4.61 -10.19
CA LEU A 241 -8.34 4.05 -9.84
C LEU A 241 -8.40 2.59 -10.28
N ILE A 242 -7.97 1.68 -9.40
CA ILE A 242 -8.20 0.24 -9.53
C ILE A 242 -9.39 -0.08 -8.62
N GLY A 243 -10.58 -0.16 -9.20
CA GLY A 243 -11.75 -0.67 -8.49
C GLY A 243 -11.60 -2.17 -8.30
N ALA A 244 -11.02 -2.60 -7.18
CA ALA A 244 -10.99 -4.00 -6.81
C ALA A 244 -12.34 -4.39 -6.20
N VAL A 245 -13.09 -5.23 -6.93
CA VAL A 245 -14.26 -5.92 -6.37
C VAL A 245 -13.78 -7.01 -5.43
N HIS A 246 -14.11 -6.90 -4.15
CA HIS A 246 -14.04 -8.03 -3.23
C HIS A 246 -15.29 -8.92 -3.45
N PRO A 247 -15.16 -10.25 -3.54
CA PRO A 247 -16.29 -11.18 -3.61
C PRO A 247 -17.18 -11.12 -2.36
#